data_AF-A0A433UPW7-F1
#
_entry.id   AF-A0A433UPW7-F1
#
_cell.length_a   1.000
_cell.length_b   1.000
_cell.length_c   1.000
_cell.angle_alpha   90.00
_cell.angle_beta   90.00
_cell.angle_gamma   90.00
#
_symmetry.space_group_name_H-M   'P 1'
#
loop_
_entity.id
_entity.type
_entity.pdbx_description
1 polymer ?
#
loop_
_entity_poly.entity_id
_entity_poly.type
_entity_poly.pdbx_seq_one_letter_code
_entity_poly.pdbx_strand_id
1 'polypeptide(L)' 'MKYTCEQAAKLFPTSLYCGVDLLILPDWKQHAILEINAFGDLLPGILWNGMDTYTSEVKAMLEVCKM' A
#
# COMPACT_ATOMS: atom_id res chain seq x y z
N MET A 1 8.10 -3.92 -9.85
CA MET A 1 7.95 -3.71 -8.40
C MET A 1 6.48 -3.57 -7.99
N LYS A 2 5.70 -2.58 -8.49
CA LYS A 2 4.25 -2.41 -8.20
C LYS A 2 3.43 -3.71 -8.22
N TYR A 3 3.51 -4.48 -9.31
CA TYR A 3 2.77 -5.73 -9.46
C TYR A 3 3.04 -6.74 -8.33
N THR A 4 4.31 -6.85 -7.89
CA THR A 4 4.66 -7.76 -6.77
C THR A 4 4.02 -7.31 -5.46
N CYS A 5 4.01 -6.00 -5.18
CA CYS A 5 3.34 -5.46 -3.99
C CYS A 5 1.82 -5.72 -4.05
N GLU A 6 1.19 -5.53 -5.20
CA GLU A 6 -0.24 -5.81 -5.39
C GLU A 6 -0.57 -7.30 -5.21
N GLN A 7 0.29 -8.22 -5.68
CA GLN A 7 0.09 -9.65 -5.44
C GLN A 7 0.21 -10.01 -3.96
N ALA A 8 1.14 -9.39 -3.24
CA ALA A 8 1.32 -9.65 -1.82
C ALA A 8 0.18 -9.07 -0.96
N ALA A 9 -0.33 -7.89 -1.32
CA ALA A 9 -1.50 -7.29 -0.69
C ALA A 9 -2.75 -8.20 -0.78
N LYS A 10 -2.90 -8.99 -1.85
CA LYS A 10 -4.01 -9.95 -2.00
C LYS A 10 -4.05 -11.05 -0.94
N LEU A 11 -2.96 -11.26 -0.18
CA LEU A 11 -2.96 -12.16 0.97
C LEU A 11 -3.88 -11.66 2.11
N PHE A 12 -4.27 -10.38 2.09
CA PHE A 12 -5.18 -9.75 3.05
C PHE A 12 -6.48 -9.29 2.37
N PRO A 13 -7.33 -10.20 1.86
CA PRO A 13 -8.44 -9.87 0.96
C PRO A 13 -9.56 -9.03 1.60
N THR A 14 -9.60 -8.95 2.93
CA THR A 14 -10.58 -8.15 3.68
C THR A 14 -10.03 -6.82 4.17
N SER A 15 -8.73 -6.56 3.96
CA SER A 15 -8.11 -5.28 4.31
C SER A 15 -8.36 -4.27 3.20
N LEU A 16 -8.74 -3.04 3.57
CA LEU A 16 -8.95 -1.95 2.60
C LEU A 16 -7.63 -1.45 1.99
N TYR A 17 -6.54 -1.57 2.75
CA TYR A 17 -5.20 -1.16 2.37
C TYR A 17 -4.15 -1.93 3.18
N CYS A 18 -2.88 -1.82 2.78
CA CYS A 18 -1.72 -2.24 3.56
C CYS A 18 -0.48 -1.44 3.13
N GLY A 19 0.42 -1.16 4.06
CA GLY A 19 1.78 -0.71 3.75
C GLY A 19 2.65 -1.89 3.33
N VAL A 20 3.53 -1.70 2.34
CA VAL A 20 4.46 -2.74 1.87
C VAL A 20 5.87 -2.17 1.82
N ASP A 21 6.75 -2.75 2.63
CA ASP A 21 8.15 -2.42 2.64
C ASP A 21 8.89 -3.28 1.61
N LEU A 22 9.53 -2.60 0.66
CA LEU A 22 10.20 -3.25 -0.46
C LEU A 22 11.71 -2.97 -0.42
N LEU A 23 12.51 -4.03 -0.32
CA LEU A 23 13.96 -3.95 -0.50
C LEU A 23 14.29 -4.06 -1.98
N ILE A 24 14.98 -3.07 -2.52
CA ILE A 24 15.61 -3.15 -3.85
C ILE A 24 17.05 -3.64 -3.66
N LEU A 25 17.41 -4.73 -4.34
CA LEU A 25 18.76 -5.30 -4.23
C LEU A 25 19.79 -4.42 -4.95
N PRO A 26 21.10 -4.52 -4.62
CA PRO A 26 22.15 -3.67 -5.20
C PRO A 26 22.26 -3.73 -6.73
N ASP A 27 21.72 -4.78 -7.37
CA ASP A 27 21.70 -4.92 -8.82
C ASP A 27 20.59 -4.09 -9.50
N TRP A 28 19.69 -3.48 -8.72
CA TRP A 28 18.52 -2.72 -9.17
C TRP A 28 17.52 -3.50 -10.03
N LYS A 29 17.68 -4.82 -10.13
CA LYS A 29 16.85 -5.70 -10.97
C LYS A 29 15.97 -6.58 -10.11
N GLN A 30 16.46 -6.95 -8.93
CA GLN A 30 15.76 -7.80 -7.99
C GLN A 30 15.19 -6.97 -6.84
N HIS A 31 14.10 -7.48 -6.27
CA HIS A 31 13.49 -6.91 -5.08
C HIS A 31 12.93 -8.02 -4.20
N ALA A 32 12.82 -7.74 -2.90
CA ALA A 32 12.18 -8.60 -1.92
C ALA A 32 11.17 -7.79 -1.10
N ILE A 33 10.07 -8.43 -0.71
CA ILE A 33 9.14 -7.87 0.27
C ILE A 33 9.73 -8.14 1.66
N LEU A 34 9.90 -7.09 2.46
CA LEU A 34 10.39 -7.21 3.83
C LEU A 34 9.24 -7.37 4.81
N GLU A 35 8.26 -6.48 4.70
CA GLU A 35 7.13 -6.40 5.62
C GLU A 35 5.85 -6.02 4.86
N ILE A 36 4.72 -6.49 5.39
CA ILE A 36 3.40 -5.92 5.10
C ILE A 36 2.78 -5.54 6.45
N ASN A 37 2.38 -4.28 6.58
CA ASN A 37 1.82 -3.75 7.82
C ASN A 37 0.47 -3.05 7.57
N ALA A 38 -0.30 -2.87 8.65
CA ALA A 38 -1.69 -2.42 8.56
C ALA A 38 -1.84 -0.90 8.41
N PHE A 39 -0.80 -0.11 8.69
CA PHE A 39 -0.90 1.35 8.79
C PHE A 39 -0.06 2.11 7.77
N GLY A 40 1.01 1.49 7.27
CA GLY A 40 2.03 2.14 6.47
C GLY A 40 2.85 3.16 7.27
N ASP A 41 3.71 3.86 6.55
CA ASP A 41 4.51 4.97 7.07
C ASP A 41 3.76 6.30 7.01
N LEU A 42 4.14 7.23 7.90
CA LEU A 42 3.71 8.63 7.83
C LEU A 42 4.46 9.34 6.69
N LEU A 43 3.83 9.44 5.51
CA LEU A 43 4.38 10.05 4.30
C LEU A 43 3.62 11.33 3.88
N PRO A 44 3.82 12.48 4.56
CA PRO A 44 3.13 13.72 4.23
C PRO A 44 3.61 14.30 2.87
N GLY A 45 2.67 14.85 2.10
CA GLY A 45 2.98 15.54 0.83
C GLY A 45 3.20 14.62 -0.38
N ILE A 46 3.04 13.31 -0.21
CA ILE A 46 3.06 12.35 -1.32
C ILE A 46 1.64 12.15 -1.83
N LEU A 47 1.44 12.36 -3.14
CA LEU A 47 0.14 12.25 -3.78
C LEU A 47 0.18 11.19 -4.88
N TRP A 48 -0.87 10.38 -4.93
CA TRP A 48 -1.18 9.51 -6.06
C TRP A 48 -2.51 9.94 -6.67
N ASN A 49 -2.51 10.27 -7.98
CA ASN A 49 -3.69 10.81 -8.67
C ASN A 49 -4.35 11.99 -7.93
N GLY A 50 -3.54 12.86 -7.33
CA GLY A 50 -4.01 14.04 -6.59
C GLY A 50 -4.56 13.76 -5.18
N MET A 51 -4.37 12.56 -4.63
CA MET A 51 -4.83 12.19 -3.29
C MET A 51 -3.70 11.60 -2.46
N ASP A 52 -3.64 11.95 -1.17
CA ASP A 52 -2.74 11.32 -0.22
C ASP A 52 -3.30 9.98 0.30
N THR A 53 -2.45 9.22 0.99
CA THR A 53 -2.78 7.91 1.54
C THR A 53 -3.94 8.01 2.54
N TYR A 54 -3.89 8.95 3.48
CA TYR A 54 -4.89 9.09 4.56
C TYR A 54 -6.29 9.40 4.02
N THR A 55 -6.39 10.30 3.04
CA THR A 55 -7.66 10.63 2.37
C THR A 55 -8.18 9.43 1.59
N SER A 56 -7.29 8.66 0.96
CA SER A 56 -7.66 7.45 0.22
C SER A 56 -8.23 6.37 1.14
N GLU A 57 -7.59 6.14 2.30
CA GLU A 57 -8.04 5.19 3.32
C GLU A 57 -9.42 5.55 3.89
N VAL A 58 -9.61 6.82 4.28
CA VAL A 58 -10.90 7.31 4.79
C VAL A 58 -11.99 7.15 3.73
N LYS A 59 -11.70 7.46 2.46
CA LYS A 59 -12.69 7.28 1.38
C LYS A 59 -13.06 5.81 1.16
N ALA A 60 -12.08 4.91 1.12
CA ALA A 60 -12.33 3.48 1.00
C ALA A 60 -13.23 2.96 2.15
N MET A 61 -12.98 3.40 3.38
CA MET A 61 -13.82 3.04 4.53
C MET A 61 -15.25 3.59 4.40
N LEU A 62 -15.40 4.84 3.96
CA LEU A 62 -16.72 5.43 3.74
C LEU A 62 -17.50 4.75 2.60
N GLU A 63 -16.81 4.24 1.57
CA GLU A 63 -17.45 3.47 0.50
C GLU A 63 -17.97 2.13 1.01
N VAL A 64 -17.19 1.43 1.84
CA VAL A 64 -17.63 0.15 2.43
C VAL A 64 -18.76 0.33 3.43
N CYS A 65 -18.75 1.39 4.25
CA CYS A 65 -19.81 1.65 5.23
C CYS A 65 -21.13 2.15 4.63
N LYS A 66 -21.12 2.61 3.37
CA LYS A 66 -22.34 3.05 2.66
C LYS A 66 -23.09 1.88 2.02
N MET A 67 -22.47 0.70 1.93
CA MET A 67 -23.13 -0.56 1.55
C MET A 67 -23.88 -1.16 2.74
#